data_AF-E3NSM2-F1
#
_entry.id   AF-E3NSM2-F1
#
_cell.length_a   1.000
_cell.length_b   1.000
_cell.length_c   1.000
_cell.angle_alpha   90.00
_cell.angle_beta   90.00
_cell.angle_gamma   90.00
#
_symmetry.space_group_name_H-M   'P 1'
#
loop_
_entity.id
_entity.type
_entity.pdbx_description
1 polymer ?
#
loop_
_entity_poly.entity_id
_entity_poly.type
_entity_poly.pdbx_seq_one_letter_code
_entity_poly.pdbx_strand_id
1 'polypeptide(L)'
;MSPFLFFLLLIDMTSNSDAITQKMVVVWGKPESLSRCVAHAGLTWNLCMEICFKTESCVMTFLDSAETCYTCSFNESMSSVQQTMKEDKAKVAFKVKVGENLVDKCPAGENPPTFDGVMAEGDASTTTDDGKIQNYTISYTGTGWEFSVFCKLENLEYVCESGVSTAMKRCTSGYAFYRRPNIDWCIAVGYTSYANTSYSRTSNVCQKYGTELSGVASADEVEGLVCKNQLNALRGRLNVPSFYVFADAQRTTECQSTPTTEKCMSIQGFKTVDKSVQNLDAYQFMTDASAGATTGKQCMVMLGDVRNDGKVDFVECESDFPFPIWGVICGHEAFS
;
A
#
# COMPACT_ATOMS: atom_id res chain seq x y z
N MET A 1 -19.78 -16.82 -38.34
CA MET A 1 -19.24 -15.53 -38.82
C MET A 1 -18.77 -14.77 -37.59
N SER A 2 -17.47 -14.62 -37.44
CA SER A 2 -16.79 -13.69 -36.52
C SER A 2 -15.68 -13.03 -37.37
N PRO A 3 -15.38 -11.74 -37.15
CA PRO A 3 -14.46 -11.40 -36.07
C PRO A 3 -14.91 -10.18 -35.25
N PHE A 4 -15.01 -10.35 -33.93
CA PHE A 4 -14.95 -9.24 -32.98
C PHE A 4 -13.48 -8.83 -32.81
N LEU A 5 -13.16 -7.58 -33.16
CA LEU A 5 -11.85 -6.97 -32.93
C LEU A 5 -11.79 -6.44 -31.48
N PHE A 6 -10.99 -7.07 -30.63
CA PHE A 6 -10.61 -6.53 -29.31
C PHE A 6 -9.35 -5.66 -29.48
N PHE A 7 -9.40 -4.42 -28.99
CA PHE A 7 -8.25 -3.52 -28.90
C PHE A 7 -7.75 -3.60 -27.45
N LEU A 8 -6.51 -4.02 -27.23
CA LEU A 8 -5.96 -4.31 -25.89
C LEU A 8 -4.66 -3.54 -25.66
N LEU A 9 -4.61 -2.81 -24.55
CA LEU A 9 -3.45 -2.07 -24.04
C LEU A 9 -2.96 -2.81 -22.79
N LEU A 10 -1.74 -3.34 -22.84
CA LEU A 10 -1.07 -3.99 -21.72
C LEU A 10 -0.11 -2.98 -21.06
N ILE A 11 -0.19 -2.85 -19.74
CA ILE A 11 0.81 -2.15 -18.93
C ILE A 11 1.38 -3.21 -17.99
N ASP A 12 2.63 -3.62 -18.21
CA ASP A 12 3.35 -4.57 -17.37
C ASP A 12 3.96 -3.85 -16.16
N MET A 13 3.54 -4.24 -14.96
CA MET A 13 4.18 -3.90 -13.71
C MET A 13 4.42 -5.20 -12.94
N THR A 14 5.55 -5.87 -13.18
CA THR A 14 5.91 -7.12 -12.50
C THR A 14 6.85 -6.86 -11.32
N SER A 15 6.61 -7.57 -10.20
CA SER A 15 7.38 -7.55 -8.95
C SER A 15 7.90 -8.96 -8.72
N ASN A 16 9.22 -9.14 -8.61
CA ASN A 16 9.88 -10.43 -8.42
C ASN A 16 10.26 -10.62 -6.93
N SER A 17 9.39 -11.28 -6.19
CA SER A 17 9.77 -12.18 -5.09
C SER A 17 8.94 -13.46 -5.28
N ASP A 18 8.89 -14.40 -4.33
CA ASP A 18 7.88 -15.48 -4.29
C ASP A 18 6.44 -14.91 -4.10
N ALA A 19 6.21 -13.70 -4.61
CA ALA A 19 5.06 -12.85 -4.55
C ALA A 19 3.95 -13.41 -5.43
N ILE A 20 2.80 -13.56 -4.80
CA ILE A 20 1.51 -13.61 -5.46
C ILE A 20 1.49 -12.55 -6.58
N THR A 21 1.49 -12.97 -7.84
CA THR A 21 1.38 -12.03 -8.95
C THR A 21 -0.07 -11.60 -9.08
N GLN A 22 -0.33 -10.31 -9.00
CA GLN A 22 -1.67 -9.75 -9.19
C GLN A 22 -1.79 -9.11 -10.58
N LYS A 23 -3.02 -9.05 -11.09
CA LYS A 23 -3.36 -8.35 -12.33
C LYS A 23 -4.71 -7.67 -12.26
N MET A 24 -4.87 -6.65 -13.10
CA MET A 24 -6.17 -6.04 -13.39
C MET A 24 -6.75 -6.66 -14.66
N VAL A 25 -7.91 -7.30 -14.55
CA VAL A 25 -8.62 -7.90 -15.70
C VAL A 25 -9.84 -7.06 -16.02
N VAL A 26 -9.86 -6.48 -17.22
CA VAL A 26 -10.90 -5.57 -17.69
C VAL A 26 -12.02 -6.31 -18.39
N VAL A 27 -13.27 -6.01 -18.00
CA VAL A 27 -14.49 -6.55 -18.62
C VAL A 27 -15.54 -5.46 -18.78
N TRP A 28 -16.51 -5.69 -19.66
CA TRP A 28 -17.73 -4.86 -19.72
C TRP A 28 -18.66 -5.28 -18.58
N GLY A 29 -18.91 -4.36 -17.67
CA GLY A 29 -19.74 -4.62 -16.51
C GLY A 29 -20.10 -3.36 -15.73
N LYS A 30 -21.10 -3.51 -14.87
CA LYS A 30 -21.59 -2.45 -14.01
C LYS A 30 -21.86 -2.98 -12.60
N PRO A 31 -21.23 -2.43 -11.56
CA PRO A 31 -21.56 -2.76 -10.17
C PRO A 31 -23.02 -2.41 -9.86
N GLU A 32 -23.72 -3.26 -9.11
CA GLU A 32 -25.08 -2.96 -8.63
C GLU A 32 -25.10 -1.80 -7.63
N SER A 33 -24.00 -1.60 -6.89
CA SER A 33 -23.84 -0.54 -5.91
C SER A 33 -22.44 0.06 -5.95
N LEU A 34 -22.36 1.38 -5.74
CA LEU A 34 -21.11 2.14 -5.60
C LEU A 34 -20.87 2.61 -4.16
N SER A 35 -21.63 2.11 -3.18
CA SER A 35 -21.61 2.58 -1.79
C SER A 35 -20.23 2.52 -1.09
N ARG A 36 -19.30 1.70 -1.59
CA ARG A 36 -17.93 1.53 -1.07
C ARG A 36 -16.85 1.92 -2.09
N CYS A 37 -17.25 2.64 -3.12
CA CYS A 37 -16.34 3.11 -4.14
C CYS A 37 -16.10 4.62 -3.97
N VAL A 38 -14.86 5.04 -4.17
CA VAL A 38 -14.46 6.45 -4.16
C VAL A 38 -14.41 6.92 -5.61
N ALA A 39 -15.17 7.98 -5.91
CA ALA A 39 -15.15 8.62 -7.22
C ALA A 39 -13.91 9.50 -7.37
N HIS A 40 -13.24 9.40 -8.51
CA HIS A 40 -12.07 10.19 -8.86
C HIS A 40 -12.37 11.00 -10.12
N ALA A 41 -12.64 12.29 -9.93
CA ALA A 41 -12.91 13.20 -11.03
C ALA A 41 -11.63 13.52 -11.81
N GLY A 42 -11.70 13.45 -13.15
CA GLY A 42 -10.61 13.87 -14.03
C GLY A 42 -9.44 12.89 -14.17
N LEU A 43 -9.52 11.70 -13.56
CA LEU A 43 -8.53 10.64 -13.79
C LEU A 43 -8.83 9.88 -15.07
N THR A 44 -7.77 9.60 -15.84
CA THR A 44 -7.87 8.66 -16.96
C THR A 44 -8.11 7.24 -16.45
N TRP A 45 -8.73 6.40 -17.30
CA TRP A 45 -8.96 4.99 -16.96
C TRP A 45 -7.69 4.24 -16.55
N ASN A 46 -6.59 4.45 -17.27
CA ASN A 46 -5.33 3.77 -16.99
C ASN A 46 -4.76 4.17 -15.63
N LEU A 47 -4.78 5.46 -15.31
CA LEU A 47 -4.30 5.95 -14.02
C LEU A 47 -5.19 5.45 -12.87
N CYS A 48 -6.50 5.35 -13.10
CA CYS A 48 -7.42 4.81 -12.11
C CYS A 48 -7.22 3.31 -11.85
N MET A 49 -6.97 2.52 -12.90
CA MET A 49 -6.56 1.13 -12.76
C MET A 49 -5.22 1.00 -12.03
N GLU A 50 -4.26 1.86 -12.35
CA GLU A 50 -2.95 1.88 -11.69
C GLU A 50 -3.06 2.20 -10.20
N ILE A 51 -3.89 3.18 -9.83
CA ILE A 51 -4.19 3.50 -8.43
C ILE A 51 -4.79 2.27 -7.75
N CYS A 52 -5.84 1.67 -8.31
CA CYS A 52 -6.44 0.48 -7.70
C CYS A 52 -5.44 -0.68 -7.61
N PHE A 53 -4.60 -0.88 -8.62
CA PHE A 53 -3.58 -1.91 -8.61
C PHE A 53 -2.59 -1.73 -7.46
N LYS A 54 -2.11 -0.49 -7.25
CA LYS A 54 -1.17 -0.14 -6.18
C LYS A 54 -1.81 -0.11 -4.80
N THR A 55 -3.10 0.21 -4.70
CA THR A 55 -3.81 0.26 -3.43
C THR A 55 -4.19 -1.13 -2.95
N GLU A 56 -3.57 -1.55 -1.85
CA GLU A 56 -3.75 -2.88 -1.24
C GLU A 56 -5.19 -3.25 -0.90
N SER A 57 -5.97 -2.25 -0.47
CA SER A 57 -7.38 -2.46 -0.15
C SER A 57 -8.29 -2.50 -1.38
N CYS A 58 -7.82 -2.06 -2.55
CA CYS A 58 -8.65 -1.96 -3.74
C CYS A 58 -8.73 -3.30 -4.47
N VAL A 59 -9.96 -3.74 -4.74
CA VAL A 59 -10.26 -5.04 -5.40
C VAL A 59 -10.87 -4.87 -6.77
N MET A 60 -11.42 -3.68 -7.05
CA MET A 60 -12.14 -3.40 -8.27
C MET A 60 -12.08 -1.91 -8.59
N THR A 61 -11.95 -1.58 -9.87
CA THR A 61 -12.20 -0.22 -10.37
C THR A 61 -13.28 -0.25 -11.44
N PHE A 62 -14.06 0.83 -11.53
CA PHE A 62 -15.20 0.96 -12.43
C PHE A 62 -15.13 2.29 -13.17
N LEU A 63 -15.32 2.27 -14.49
CA LEU A 63 -15.52 3.45 -15.31
C LEU A 63 -16.98 3.47 -15.76
N ASP A 64 -17.70 4.52 -15.37
CA ASP A 64 -19.08 4.69 -15.80
C ASP A 64 -19.20 5.30 -17.21
N SER A 65 -20.42 5.38 -17.71
CA SER A 65 -20.73 5.93 -19.03
C SER A 65 -20.43 7.43 -19.16
N ALA A 66 -20.22 8.14 -18.04
CA ALA A 66 -19.85 9.54 -17.98
C ALA A 66 -18.33 9.73 -17.85
N GLU A 67 -17.55 8.65 -18.01
CA GLU A 67 -16.10 8.61 -17.84
C GLU A 67 -15.63 8.97 -16.42
N THR A 68 -16.51 8.84 -15.42
CA THR A 68 -16.13 8.95 -14.01
C THR A 68 -15.51 7.64 -13.57
N CYS A 69 -14.30 7.71 -13.00
CA CYS A 69 -13.65 6.55 -12.45
C CYS A 69 -13.93 6.36 -10.97
N TYR A 70 -14.05 5.11 -10.56
CA TYR A 70 -14.29 4.69 -9.20
C TYR A 70 -13.23 3.65 -8.78
N THR A 71 -12.69 3.77 -7.57
CA THR A 71 -11.91 2.69 -6.94
C THR A 71 -12.70 2.12 -5.77
N CYS A 72 -12.86 0.80 -5.73
CA CYS A 72 -13.70 0.11 -4.75
C CYS A 72 -12.82 -0.73 -3.83
N SER A 73 -12.86 -0.39 -2.54
CA SER A 73 -12.11 -1.11 -1.52
C SER A 73 -12.84 -2.38 -1.11
N PHE A 74 -12.07 -3.39 -0.71
CA PHE A 74 -12.58 -4.66 -0.20
C PHE A 74 -13.55 -4.46 0.96
N ASN A 75 -14.62 -5.25 0.94
CA ASN A 75 -15.61 -5.32 2.00
C ASN A 75 -16.25 -6.73 2.01
N GLU A 76 -16.73 -7.17 3.17
CA GLU A 76 -17.45 -8.45 3.31
C GLU A 76 -18.74 -8.53 2.48
N SER A 77 -19.31 -7.36 2.16
CA SER A 77 -20.50 -7.22 1.31
C SER A 77 -20.15 -6.51 -0.01
N MET A 78 -19.10 -6.97 -0.70
CA MET A 78 -18.78 -6.47 -2.04
C MET A 78 -19.99 -6.60 -2.98
N SER A 79 -20.27 -5.54 -3.75
CA SER A 79 -21.35 -5.54 -4.73
C SER A 79 -21.06 -6.55 -5.84
N SER A 80 -22.09 -7.27 -6.27
CA SER A 80 -22.07 -7.99 -7.55
C SER A 80 -21.91 -7.01 -8.71
N VAL A 81 -21.42 -7.53 -9.82
CA VAL A 81 -21.21 -6.80 -11.08
C VAL A 81 -22.04 -7.47 -12.16
N GLN A 82 -22.99 -6.73 -12.73
CA GLN A 82 -23.76 -7.21 -13.87
C GLN A 82 -22.92 -7.10 -15.14
N GLN A 83 -22.93 -8.14 -15.97
CA GLN A 83 -22.27 -8.11 -17.27
C GLN A 83 -23.01 -7.14 -18.19
N THR A 84 -22.24 -6.31 -18.89
CA THR A 84 -22.78 -5.34 -19.86
C THR A 84 -22.10 -5.53 -21.21
N MET A 85 -22.52 -4.76 -22.21
CA MET A 85 -21.89 -4.75 -23.52
C MET A 85 -21.06 -3.48 -23.73
N LYS A 86 -20.32 -3.44 -24.84
CA LYS A 86 -19.46 -2.31 -25.21
C LYS A 86 -20.26 -1.02 -25.40
N GLU A 87 -21.48 -1.16 -25.90
CA GLU A 87 -22.40 -0.06 -26.21
C GLU A 87 -22.83 0.70 -24.95
N ASP A 88 -22.83 0.03 -23.80
CA ASP A 88 -23.16 0.62 -22.50
C ASP A 88 -22.06 1.55 -21.96
N LYS A 89 -20.86 1.50 -22.57
CA LYS A 89 -19.67 2.31 -22.19
C LYS A 89 -19.29 2.18 -20.70
N ALA A 90 -19.65 1.07 -20.08
CA ALA A 90 -19.42 0.80 -18.66
C ALA A 90 -18.48 -0.40 -18.53
N LYS A 91 -17.31 -0.21 -17.91
CA LYS A 91 -16.33 -1.29 -17.74
C LYS A 91 -15.79 -1.36 -16.34
N VAL A 92 -15.46 -2.56 -15.92
CA VAL A 92 -14.89 -2.89 -14.62
C VAL A 92 -13.52 -3.52 -14.83
N ALA A 93 -12.57 -3.25 -13.94
CA ALA A 93 -11.37 -4.06 -13.82
C ALA A 93 -11.33 -4.73 -12.45
N PHE A 94 -11.19 -6.05 -12.45
CA PHE A 94 -11.03 -6.85 -11.24
C PHE A 94 -9.55 -7.05 -10.94
N LYS A 95 -9.14 -6.85 -9.68
CA LYS A 95 -7.84 -7.28 -9.20
C LYS A 95 -7.90 -8.77 -8.87
N VAL A 96 -7.04 -9.57 -9.49
CA VAL A 96 -6.99 -11.03 -9.30
C VAL A 96 -5.57 -11.52 -9.13
N LYS A 97 -5.40 -12.59 -8.37
CA LYS A 97 -4.17 -13.38 -8.29
C LYS A 97 -4.05 -14.27 -9.52
N VAL A 98 -2.84 -14.39 -10.04
CA VAL A 98 -2.51 -15.29 -11.14
C VAL A 98 -1.23 -16.05 -10.81
N GLY A 99 -1.18 -17.32 -11.24
CA GLY A 99 0.05 -18.09 -11.20
C GLY A 99 1.06 -17.57 -12.24
N GLU A 100 2.36 -17.83 -12.01
CA GLU A 100 3.46 -17.39 -12.88
C GLU A 100 3.23 -17.71 -14.37
N ASN A 101 2.68 -18.88 -14.66
CA ASN A 101 2.38 -19.37 -16.02
C ASN A 101 1.22 -18.64 -16.72
N LEU A 102 0.48 -17.79 -16.00
CA LEU A 102 -0.61 -16.95 -16.47
C LEU A 102 -0.24 -15.46 -16.47
N VAL A 103 0.99 -15.08 -16.10
CA VAL A 103 1.43 -13.68 -15.98
C VAL A 103 1.51 -12.95 -17.33
N ASP A 104 1.68 -13.67 -18.43
CA ASP A 104 1.63 -13.04 -19.77
C ASP A 104 0.36 -13.42 -20.55
N LYS A 105 -0.60 -14.05 -19.87
CA LYS A 105 -1.84 -14.53 -20.49
C LYS A 105 -3.03 -13.74 -20.00
N CYS A 106 -3.93 -13.45 -20.93
CA CYS A 106 -5.28 -12.99 -20.61
C CYS A 106 -6.16 -14.21 -20.30
N PRO A 107 -7.15 -14.09 -19.39
CA PRO A 107 -8.17 -15.11 -19.25
C PRO A 107 -8.85 -15.33 -20.61
N ALA A 108 -8.94 -16.59 -21.03
CA ALA A 108 -9.63 -16.99 -22.25
C ALA A 108 -11.09 -17.35 -21.91
N GLY A 109 -12.02 -17.07 -22.84
CA GLY A 109 -13.44 -17.42 -22.70
C GLY A 109 -14.40 -16.22 -22.69
N GLU A 110 -15.69 -16.49 -22.50
CA GLU A 110 -16.77 -15.48 -22.48
C GLU A 110 -16.97 -14.84 -21.10
N ASN A 111 -16.31 -15.37 -20.06
CA ASN A 111 -16.53 -15.04 -18.65
C ASN A 111 -15.25 -14.60 -17.88
N PRO A 112 -14.35 -13.77 -18.43
CA PRO A 112 -13.27 -13.17 -17.64
C PRO A 112 -13.86 -12.45 -16.41
N PRO A 113 -13.19 -12.38 -15.24
CA PRO A 113 -11.80 -12.73 -14.99
C PRO A 113 -11.57 -14.21 -14.66
N THR A 114 -12.59 -15.07 -14.79
CA THR A 114 -12.43 -16.51 -14.60
C THR A 114 -11.57 -17.11 -15.71
N PHE A 115 -10.74 -18.10 -15.37
CA PHE A 115 -9.87 -18.80 -16.31
C PHE A 115 -10.46 -20.18 -16.56
N ASP A 116 -10.96 -20.44 -17.77
CA ASP A 116 -11.60 -21.71 -18.14
C ASP A 116 -12.78 -22.09 -17.23
N GLY A 117 -13.55 -21.08 -16.77
CA GLY A 117 -14.69 -21.26 -15.87
C GLY A 117 -14.32 -21.56 -14.41
N VAL A 118 -13.03 -21.53 -14.06
CA VAL A 118 -12.55 -21.61 -12.68
C VAL A 118 -12.66 -20.23 -12.04
N MET A 119 -13.21 -20.18 -10.83
CA MET A 119 -13.32 -18.95 -10.05
C MET A 119 -11.96 -18.24 -9.97
N ALA A 120 -11.96 -16.92 -10.17
CA ALA A 120 -10.74 -16.14 -9.99
C ALA A 120 -10.55 -15.87 -8.50
N GLU A 121 -9.30 -15.94 -8.03
CA GLU A 121 -8.97 -15.60 -6.66
C GLU A 121 -8.35 -14.20 -6.61
N GLY A 122 -8.48 -13.54 -5.47
CA GLY A 122 -7.91 -12.24 -5.18
C GLY A 122 -7.59 -12.13 -3.71
N ASP A 123 -6.84 -11.11 -3.33
CA ASP A 123 -6.74 -10.72 -1.94
C ASP A 123 -6.62 -9.21 -1.77
N ALA A 124 -6.99 -8.77 -0.58
CA ALA A 124 -6.91 -7.37 -0.20
C ALA A 124 -6.53 -7.27 1.27
N SER A 125 -5.71 -6.27 1.57
CA SER A 125 -5.45 -5.87 2.94
C SER A 125 -6.43 -4.77 3.31
N THR A 126 -7.02 -4.84 4.50
CA THR A 126 -7.73 -3.69 5.07
C THR A 126 -6.77 -2.54 5.40
N THR A 127 -5.44 -2.77 5.33
CA THR A 127 -4.35 -1.83 5.67
C THR A 127 -4.52 -1.19 7.04
N THR A 128 -5.22 -1.90 7.92
CA THR A 128 -5.39 -1.59 9.33
C THR A 128 -4.26 -2.22 10.14
N ASP A 129 -4.13 -1.80 11.39
CA ASP A 129 -3.10 -2.25 12.33
C ASP A 129 -3.25 -3.71 12.77
N ASP A 130 -4.27 -4.40 12.29
CA ASP A 130 -4.44 -5.84 12.44
C ASP A 130 -3.55 -6.66 11.48
N GLY A 131 -3.03 -6.04 10.41
CA GLY A 131 -2.03 -6.66 9.53
C GLY A 131 -2.54 -7.91 8.82
N LYS A 132 -3.84 -7.93 8.50
CA LYS A 132 -4.52 -9.07 7.90
C LYS A 132 -4.75 -8.88 6.41
N ILE A 133 -4.59 -9.97 5.68
CA ILE A 133 -5.04 -10.10 4.30
C ILE A 133 -6.28 -10.97 4.26
N GLN A 134 -7.28 -10.54 3.51
CA GLN A 134 -8.48 -11.32 3.21
C GLN A 134 -8.45 -11.78 1.77
N ASN A 135 -8.55 -13.09 1.57
CA ASN A 135 -8.77 -13.67 0.25
C ASN A 135 -10.24 -13.49 -0.15
N TYR A 136 -10.48 -13.37 -1.44
CA TYR A 136 -11.81 -13.41 -2.04
C TYR A 136 -11.79 -14.21 -3.34
N THR A 137 -12.94 -14.73 -3.73
CA THR A 137 -13.15 -15.31 -5.05
C THR A 137 -14.13 -14.47 -5.85
N ILE A 138 -13.98 -14.52 -7.17
CA ILE A 138 -14.91 -13.95 -8.14
C ILE A 138 -15.43 -15.11 -8.99
N SER A 139 -16.73 -15.32 -8.96
CA SER A 139 -17.41 -16.36 -9.73
C SER A 139 -18.36 -15.75 -10.76
N TYR A 140 -18.47 -16.39 -11.93
CA TYR A 140 -19.42 -15.97 -12.96
C TYR A 140 -20.76 -16.69 -12.77
N THR A 141 -21.85 -15.94 -12.73
CA THR A 141 -23.20 -16.46 -12.42
C THR A 141 -24.06 -16.71 -13.67
N GLY A 142 -23.53 -16.42 -14.87
CA GLY A 142 -24.29 -16.46 -16.13
C GLY A 142 -24.86 -15.09 -16.53
N THR A 143 -25.01 -14.15 -15.60
CA THR A 143 -25.44 -12.77 -15.89
C THR A 143 -24.43 -11.72 -15.44
N GLY A 144 -23.40 -12.12 -14.71
CA GLY A 144 -22.43 -11.22 -14.10
C GLY A 144 -21.47 -11.96 -13.18
N TRP A 145 -20.87 -11.22 -12.26
CA TRP A 145 -19.89 -11.71 -11.31
C TRP A 145 -20.29 -11.42 -9.88
N GLU A 146 -20.06 -12.39 -9.01
CA GLU A 146 -20.25 -12.28 -7.57
C GLU A 146 -18.95 -12.49 -6.83
N PHE A 147 -18.72 -11.65 -5.82
CA PHE A 147 -17.65 -11.82 -4.86
C PHE A 147 -18.09 -12.79 -3.78
N SER A 148 -17.23 -13.72 -3.42
CA SER A 148 -17.39 -14.51 -2.19
C SER A 148 -16.16 -14.29 -1.32
N VAL A 149 -16.39 -14.00 -0.05
CA VAL A 149 -15.34 -13.82 0.94
C VAL A 149 -15.14 -15.12 1.70
N PHE A 150 -13.88 -15.53 1.87
CA PHE A 150 -13.57 -16.78 2.57
C PHE A 150 -13.84 -16.69 4.09
N CYS A 151 -13.81 -15.47 4.65
CA CYS A 151 -14.09 -15.21 6.06
C CYS A 151 -15.05 -14.03 6.20
N LYS A 152 -15.98 -14.12 7.16
CA LYS A 152 -16.91 -13.04 7.54
C LYS A 152 -16.65 -12.64 8.99
N LEU A 153 -16.80 -11.37 9.33
CA LEU A 153 -16.70 -10.92 10.71
C LEU A 153 -18.04 -11.19 11.43
N GLU A 154 -18.03 -12.13 12.35
CA GLU A 154 -19.16 -12.43 13.22
C GLU A 154 -18.74 -12.19 14.68
N ASN A 155 -19.50 -11.38 15.42
CA ASN A 155 -19.23 -11.11 16.85
C ASN A 155 -17.79 -10.64 17.15
N LEU A 156 -17.20 -9.81 16.26
CA LEU A 156 -15.81 -9.32 16.34
C LEU A 156 -14.73 -10.39 16.11
N GLU A 157 -15.09 -11.56 15.59
CA GLU A 157 -14.18 -12.63 15.21
C GLU A 157 -14.40 -13.04 13.74
N TYR A 158 -13.34 -13.36 13.01
CA TYR A 158 -13.48 -13.81 11.62
C TYR A 158 -13.84 -15.29 11.59
N VAL A 159 -15.05 -15.62 11.13
CA VAL A 159 -15.55 -16.97 10.92
C VAL A 159 -15.38 -17.33 9.45
N CYS A 160 -14.57 -18.36 9.17
CA CYS A 160 -14.29 -18.82 7.80
C CYS A 160 -15.02 -20.15 7.55
N GLU A 161 -15.57 -20.33 6.35
CA GLU A 161 -16.19 -21.61 5.98
C GLU A 161 -15.12 -22.72 5.98
N SER A 162 -15.33 -23.76 6.79
CA SER A 162 -14.49 -24.96 6.94
C SER A 162 -13.10 -24.79 7.58
N GLY A 163 -13.03 -24.39 8.85
CA GLY A 163 -11.93 -24.79 9.77
C GLY A 163 -10.51 -24.32 9.45
N VAL A 164 -10.32 -23.49 8.42
CA VAL A 164 -9.05 -22.87 8.04
C VAL A 164 -9.24 -21.36 8.18
N SER A 165 -8.59 -20.74 9.16
CA SER A 165 -8.59 -19.27 9.28
C SER A 165 -7.79 -18.67 8.12
N THR A 166 -8.45 -18.21 7.05
CA THR A 166 -7.76 -17.61 5.90
C THR A 166 -7.55 -16.10 6.02
N ALA A 167 -8.02 -15.46 7.09
CA ALA A 167 -7.49 -14.15 7.49
C ALA A 167 -6.07 -14.35 8.03
N MET A 168 -5.12 -14.46 7.11
CA MET A 168 -3.73 -14.72 7.46
C MET A 168 -3.19 -13.46 8.12
N LYS A 169 -2.80 -13.59 9.38
CA LYS A 169 -2.04 -12.56 10.08
C LYS A 169 -0.66 -12.54 9.43
N ARG A 170 -0.44 -11.55 8.57
CA ARG A 170 0.83 -11.35 7.86
C ARG A 170 1.79 -10.47 8.66
N CYS A 171 1.26 -9.64 9.55
CA CYS A 171 2.07 -8.75 10.36
C CYS A 171 1.93 -8.98 11.86
N THR A 172 2.93 -8.52 12.61
CA THR A 172 2.82 -8.35 14.05
C THR A 172 1.65 -7.42 14.37
N SER A 173 0.98 -7.61 15.52
CA SER A 173 -0.13 -6.72 15.91
C SER A 173 0.37 -5.27 16.00
N GLY A 174 -0.36 -4.32 15.42
CA GLY A 174 0.05 -2.91 15.35
C GLY A 174 0.79 -2.54 14.07
N TYR A 175 1.07 -3.50 13.17
CA TYR A 175 1.76 -3.27 11.91
C TYR A 175 0.79 -3.44 10.73
N ALA A 176 0.85 -2.47 9.81
CA ALA A 176 0.08 -2.51 8.59
C ALA A 176 0.87 -3.23 7.47
N PHE A 177 0.16 -4.04 6.69
CA PHE A 177 0.72 -4.81 5.58
C PHE A 177 0.72 -4.00 4.28
N TYR A 178 1.82 -4.08 3.54
CA TYR A 178 2.02 -3.48 2.21
C TYR A 178 2.81 -4.41 1.29
N ARG A 179 2.45 -4.49 0.01
CA ARG A 179 3.33 -5.12 -0.99
C ARG A 179 4.27 -4.09 -1.60
N ARG A 180 5.57 -4.36 -1.48
CA ARG A 180 6.62 -3.61 -2.20
C ARG A 180 6.98 -4.37 -3.48
N PRO A 181 7.66 -3.73 -4.45
CA PRO A 181 8.06 -4.38 -5.71
C PRO A 181 8.99 -5.59 -5.57
N ASN A 182 9.50 -5.87 -4.37
CA ASN A 182 10.49 -6.91 -4.13
C ASN A 182 10.25 -7.69 -2.84
N ILE A 183 9.27 -7.32 -2.02
CA ILE A 183 8.99 -7.97 -0.73
C ILE A 183 7.61 -7.57 -0.21
N ASP A 184 6.96 -8.47 0.51
CA ASP A 184 5.80 -8.14 1.33
C ASP A 184 6.27 -7.61 2.69
N TRP A 185 5.84 -6.41 3.06
CA TRP A 185 6.39 -5.67 4.20
C TRP A 185 5.33 -5.23 5.19
N CYS A 186 5.70 -5.25 6.46
CA CYS A 186 4.88 -4.81 7.57
C CYS A 186 5.51 -3.57 8.19
N ILE A 187 4.77 -2.47 8.34
CA ILE A 187 5.29 -1.18 8.81
C ILE A 187 4.42 -0.58 9.92
N ALA A 188 5.07 0.08 10.89
CA ALA A 188 4.44 0.78 12.01
C ALA A 188 5.33 1.88 12.56
N VAL A 189 4.77 2.70 13.46
CA VAL A 189 5.48 3.68 14.27
C VAL A 189 5.84 3.06 15.62
N GLY A 190 7.13 2.83 15.84
CA GLY A 190 7.68 2.55 17.17
C GLY A 190 7.90 3.85 17.93
N TYR A 191 7.54 3.90 19.22
CA TYR A 191 7.69 5.11 20.02
C TYR A 191 8.24 4.88 21.41
N THR A 192 8.74 5.96 22.00
CA THR A 192 9.32 6.01 23.34
C THR A 192 8.42 6.76 24.32
N SER A 193 8.63 6.56 25.62
CA SER A 193 7.82 7.21 26.65
C SER A 193 8.09 8.71 26.80
N TYR A 194 9.19 9.22 26.24
CA TYR A 194 9.62 10.61 26.36
C TYR A 194 10.11 11.13 25.00
N ALA A 195 9.90 12.41 24.73
CA ALA A 195 10.43 13.05 23.53
C ALA A 195 11.97 13.08 23.51
N ASN A 196 12.51 13.39 22.32
CA ASN A 196 13.92 13.53 21.99
C ASN A 196 14.71 12.22 22.07
N THR A 197 14.17 11.15 21.47
CA THR A 197 15.00 9.97 21.18
C THR A 197 16.09 10.33 20.16
N SER A 198 17.31 9.82 20.33
CA SER A 198 18.37 9.89 19.34
C SER A 198 18.17 8.83 18.25
N TYR A 199 18.74 9.07 17.07
CA TYR A 199 18.77 8.12 15.96
C TYR A 199 19.49 6.84 16.37
N SER A 200 20.60 6.94 17.10
CA SER A 200 21.35 5.78 17.63
C SER A 200 20.53 4.83 18.52
N ARG A 201 19.42 5.31 19.11
CA ARG A 201 18.53 4.50 19.96
C ARG A 201 17.38 3.85 19.20
N THR A 202 17.12 4.25 17.98
CA THR A 202 15.96 3.81 17.21
C THR A 202 15.95 2.30 16.96
N SER A 203 17.12 1.68 16.79
CA SER A 203 17.23 0.22 16.64
C SER A 203 16.65 -0.52 17.83
N ASN A 204 16.94 -0.06 19.06
CA ASN A 204 16.40 -0.63 20.28
C ASN A 204 14.88 -0.46 20.38
N VAL A 205 14.33 0.63 19.82
CA VAL A 205 12.87 0.87 19.80
C VAL A 205 12.17 -0.19 18.94
N CYS A 206 12.69 -0.49 17.74
CA CYS A 206 12.13 -1.51 16.87
C CYS A 206 12.40 -2.93 17.39
N GLN A 207 13.61 -3.20 17.91
CA GLN A 207 13.98 -4.52 18.44
C GLN A 207 13.11 -4.96 19.62
N LYS A 208 12.53 -4.03 20.38
CA LYS A 208 11.54 -4.35 21.44
C LYS A 208 10.35 -5.17 20.91
N TYR A 209 10.02 -5.01 19.64
CA TYR A 209 8.93 -5.71 18.97
C TYR A 209 9.42 -6.81 18.02
N GLY A 210 10.71 -7.13 18.03
CA GLY A 210 11.31 -8.11 17.11
C GLY A 210 11.41 -7.60 15.67
N THR A 211 11.42 -6.28 15.47
CA THR A 211 11.44 -5.65 14.14
C THR A 211 12.68 -4.78 13.96
N GLU A 212 12.86 -4.22 12.77
CA GLU A 212 13.97 -3.33 12.44
C GLU A 212 13.50 -1.94 12.01
N LEU A 213 14.46 -1.05 11.74
CA LEU A 213 14.17 0.26 11.16
C LEU A 213 13.58 0.08 9.76
N SER A 214 12.62 0.91 9.39
CA SER A 214 12.00 0.88 8.07
C SER A 214 11.96 2.26 7.44
N GLY A 215 12.15 2.29 6.12
CA GLY A 215 11.78 3.44 5.30
C GLY A 215 10.35 3.31 4.78
N VAL A 216 9.98 4.18 3.84
CA VAL A 216 8.71 4.11 3.11
C VAL A 216 8.97 3.89 1.62
N ALA A 217 8.25 2.95 1.01
CA ALA A 217 8.42 2.58 -0.40
C ALA A 217 7.28 3.08 -1.30
N SER A 218 6.17 3.56 -0.72
CA SER A 218 5.02 4.05 -1.49
C SER A 218 4.28 5.18 -0.78
N ALA A 219 3.49 5.95 -1.54
CA ALA A 219 2.61 6.96 -0.98
C ALA A 219 1.54 6.35 -0.05
N ASP A 220 1.09 5.12 -0.32
CA ASP A 220 0.11 4.40 0.49
C ASP A 220 0.68 4.02 1.86
N GLU A 221 1.99 3.73 1.94
CA GLU A 221 2.69 3.53 3.22
C GLU A 221 2.73 4.83 4.04
N VAL A 222 3.03 5.96 3.39
CA VAL A 222 3.01 7.29 4.04
C VAL A 222 1.61 7.63 4.53
N GLU A 223 0.59 7.43 3.68
CA GLU A 223 -0.80 7.66 4.05
C GLU A 223 -1.23 6.76 5.21
N GLY A 224 -0.81 5.49 5.24
CA GLY A 224 -1.16 4.62 6.37
C GLY A 224 -0.51 5.04 7.69
N LEU A 225 0.75 5.45 7.66
CA LEU A 225 1.44 5.99 8.83
C LEU A 225 0.78 7.29 9.33
N VAL A 226 0.31 8.15 8.42
CA VAL A 226 -0.35 9.42 8.74
C VAL A 226 -1.82 9.24 9.10
N CYS A 227 -2.63 8.83 8.12
CA CYS A 227 -4.09 8.84 8.13
C CYS A 227 -4.69 7.57 8.74
N LYS A 228 -4.09 6.38 8.54
CA LYS A 228 -4.63 5.12 9.10
C LYS A 228 -4.14 4.83 10.52
N ASN A 229 -4.15 5.87 11.36
CA ASN A 229 -4.12 5.81 12.82
C ASN A 229 -2.77 5.50 13.52
N GLN A 230 -1.62 5.81 12.93
CA GLN A 230 -0.35 5.73 13.69
C GLN A 230 -0.01 7.10 14.28
N LEU A 231 0.42 8.06 13.46
CA LEU A 231 0.83 9.38 13.95
C LEU A 231 -0.36 10.13 14.60
N ASN A 232 -1.51 10.17 13.93
CA ASN A 232 -2.70 10.88 14.42
C ASN A 232 -3.23 10.29 15.73
N ALA A 233 -3.30 8.96 15.82
CA ALA A 233 -3.80 8.30 17.02
C ALA A 233 -2.80 8.41 18.18
N LEU A 234 -1.49 8.32 17.92
CA LEU A 234 -0.47 8.50 18.94
C LEU A 234 -0.48 9.93 19.50
N ARG A 235 -0.64 10.95 18.65
CA ARG A 235 -0.85 12.34 19.10
C ARG A 235 -2.03 12.47 20.04
N GLY A 236 -3.20 11.95 19.64
CA GLY A 236 -4.41 11.99 20.45
C GLY A 236 -4.26 11.23 21.76
N ARG A 237 -3.68 10.02 21.72
CA ARG A 237 -3.46 9.16 22.88
C ARG A 237 -2.49 9.76 23.90
N LEU A 238 -1.41 10.40 23.42
CA LEU A 238 -0.39 11.02 24.27
C LEU A 238 -0.71 12.47 24.61
N ASN A 239 -1.78 13.03 24.02
CA ASN A 239 -2.20 14.42 24.17
C ASN A 239 -1.06 15.41 23.86
N VAL A 240 -0.41 15.22 22.71
CA VAL A 240 0.69 16.07 22.23
C VAL A 240 0.31 16.77 20.92
N PRO A 241 0.75 18.03 20.71
CA PRO A 241 0.40 18.79 19.52
C PRO A 241 1.07 18.25 18.25
N SER A 242 2.18 17.54 18.39
CA SER A 242 2.97 17.02 17.28
C SER A 242 3.72 15.74 17.67
N PHE A 243 3.98 14.90 16.67
CA PHE A 243 4.61 13.60 16.84
C PHE A 243 5.55 13.29 15.66
N TYR A 244 6.81 13.68 15.80
CA TYR A 244 7.85 13.48 14.79
C TYR A 244 8.58 12.16 15.03
N VAL A 245 8.92 11.45 13.95
CA VAL A 245 9.57 10.14 14.02
C VAL A 245 10.68 10.01 13.01
N PHE A 246 11.78 9.35 13.38
CA PHE A 246 12.83 9.05 12.42
C PHE A 246 12.34 8.09 11.34
N ALA A 247 12.85 8.27 10.12
CA ALA A 247 12.79 7.27 9.06
C ALA A 247 14.16 6.61 8.91
N ASP A 248 14.21 5.41 8.35
CA ASP A 248 15.47 4.69 8.12
C ASP A 248 16.32 5.29 7.00
N ALA A 249 16.96 6.42 7.28
CA ALA A 249 17.91 7.05 6.38
C ALA A 249 18.81 8.02 7.15
N GLN A 250 20.07 7.62 7.33
CA GLN A 250 21.14 8.50 7.80
C GLN A 250 22.10 8.81 6.65
N ARG A 251 22.41 10.09 6.40
CA ARG A 251 23.31 10.47 5.32
C ARG A 251 24.70 9.85 5.48
N THR A 252 25.22 9.29 4.40
CA THR A 252 26.59 8.73 4.36
C THR A 252 27.63 9.82 4.56
N THR A 253 28.80 9.47 5.11
CA THR A 253 29.89 10.43 5.36
C THR A 253 30.33 11.19 4.11
N GLU A 254 30.37 10.52 2.95
CA GLU A 254 30.66 11.17 1.65
C GLU A 254 29.64 12.27 1.36
N CYS A 255 28.36 11.95 1.49
CA CYS A 255 27.26 12.84 1.16
C CYS A 255 27.03 13.96 2.18
N GLN A 256 27.57 13.86 3.39
CA GLN A 256 27.57 14.97 4.36
C GLN A 256 28.34 16.18 3.84
N SER A 257 29.38 15.96 3.03
CA SER A 257 30.21 17.03 2.45
C SER A 257 29.67 17.58 1.13
N THR A 258 28.96 16.75 0.35
CA THR A 258 28.43 17.10 -0.99
C THR A 258 26.98 16.64 -1.19
N PRO A 259 26.05 17.15 -0.38
CA PRO A 259 24.67 16.63 -0.29
C PRO A 259 23.81 16.89 -1.52
N THR A 260 24.21 17.82 -2.39
CA THR A 260 23.45 18.25 -3.59
C THR A 260 23.79 17.47 -4.85
N THR A 261 24.74 16.52 -4.78
CA THR A 261 25.02 15.65 -5.93
C THR A 261 23.86 14.70 -6.16
N GLU A 262 23.64 14.30 -7.42
CA GLU A 262 22.56 13.36 -7.79
C GLU A 262 22.62 12.06 -6.97
N LYS A 263 23.82 11.50 -6.79
CA LYS A 263 24.05 10.33 -5.91
C LYS A 263 23.58 10.60 -4.48
N CYS A 264 23.92 11.76 -3.91
CA CYS A 264 23.60 12.11 -2.53
C CYS A 264 22.15 12.54 -2.29
N MET A 265 21.43 12.88 -3.35
CA MET A 265 19.98 13.10 -3.35
C MET A 265 19.20 11.83 -3.68
N SER A 266 19.87 10.72 -3.99
CA SER A 266 19.27 9.39 -4.18
C SER A 266 19.35 8.54 -2.92
N ILE A 267 18.71 7.37 -2.92
CA ILE A 267 18.81 6.40 -1.81
C ILE A 267 20.27 6.01 -1.51
N GLN A 268 21.17 6.05 -2.51
CA GLN A 268 22.60 5.75 -2.33
C GLN A 268 23.33 6.79 -1.46
N GLY A 269 22.74 7.97 -1.28
CA GLY A 269 23.24 9.01 -0.39
C GLY A 269 23.07 8.67 1.09
N PHE A 270 22.31 7.62 1.40
CA PHE A 270 21.90 7.28 2.75
C PHE A 270 22.33 5.85 3.14
N LYS A 271 22.65 5.70 4.41
CA LYS A 271 22.78 4.42 5.09
C LYS A 271 21.40 4.04 5.63
N THR A 272 20.85 2.98 5.06
CA THR A 272 19.58 2.37 5.50
C THR A 272 19.85 0.98 6.12
N VAL A 273 18.94 0.52 6.96
CA VAL A 273 18.79 -0.88 7.40
C VAL A 273 17.90 -1.63 6.42
N ASP A 274 16.70 -1.11 6.17
CA ASP A 274 15.72 -1.57 5.21
C ASP A 274 16.27 -1.44 3.78
N LYS A 275 16.47 -2.58 3.14
CA LYS A 275 16.99 -2.70 1.76
C LYS A 275 15.91 -2.83 0.71
N SER A 276 14.65 -2.86 1.12
CA SER A 276 13.54 -2.98 0.19
C SER A 276 13.09 -1.63 -0.38
N VAL A 277 13.39 -0.52 0.29
CA VAL A 277 13.22 0.83 -0.29
C VAL A 277 14.25 1.08 -1.39
N GLN A 278 13.80 1.09 -2.65
CA GLN A 278 14.68 1.19 -3.82
C GLN A 278 14.99 2.63 -4.25
N ASN A 279 14.15 3.59 -3.88
CA ASN A 279 14.30 5.00 -4.26
C ASN A 279 13.60 5.92 -3.24
N LEU A 280 13.61 7.23 -3.51
CA LEU A 280 13.00 8.23 -2.63
C LEU A 280 11.67 8.79 -3.18
N ASP A 281 11.04 8.12 -4.15
CA ASP A 281 9.86 8.65 -4.86
C ASP A 281 8.65 8.79 -3.93
N ALA A 282 8.56 7.95 -2.89
CA ALA A 282 7.52 8.02 -1.87
C ALA A 282 7.70 9.18 -0.88
N TYR A 283 8.90 9.78 -0.82
CA TYR A 283 9.25 10.79 0.17
C TYR A 283 8.88 12.19 -0.32
N GLN A 284 7.98 12.84 0.41
CA GLN A 284 7.64 14.26 0.17
C GLN A 284 8.51 15.17 1.03
N PHE A 285 9.66 15.58 0.49
CA PHE A 285 10.57 16.48 1.20
C PHE A 285 9.98 17.88 1.38
N MET A 286 10.27 18.51 2.53
CA MET A 286 9.93 19.92 2.79
C MET A 286 10.65 20.89 1.84
N THR A 287 11.83 20.50 1.35
CA THR A 287 12.59 21.24 0.33
C THR A 287 13.03 20.27 -0.76
N ASP A 288 13.99 19.39 -0.44
CA ASP A 288 14.44 18.28 -1.29
C ASP A 288 15.30 17.30 -0.46
N ALA A 289 15.83 16.23 -1.08
CA ALA A 289 16.70 15.25 -0.41
C ALA A 289 18.11 15.77 -0.06
N SER A 290 18.50 16.94 -0.54
CA SER A 290 19.73 17.65 -0.15
C SER A 290 19.54 18.52 1.09
N ALA A 291 18.28 18.79 1.49
CA ALA A 291 17.98 19.41 2.77
C ALA A 291 18.73 18.67 3.90
N GLY A 292 19.23 19.43 4.87
CA GLY A 292 20.24 18.90 5.80
C GLY A 292 21.70 19.06 5.33
N ALA A 293 21.94 19.78 4.23
CA ALA A 293 23.27 20.30 3.84
C ALA A 293 23.91 21.28 4.85
N THR A 294 23.26 21.50 5.99
CA THR A 294 23.80 22.27 7.12
C THR A 294 24.46 21.31 8.09
N THR A 295 25.58 21.71 8.67
CA THR A 295 26.35 20.90 9.63
C THR A 295 25.42 20.30 10.68
N GLY A 296 25.53 18.97 10.88
CA GLY A 296 24.76 18.23 11.88
C GLY A 296 23.49 17.54 11.36
N LYS A 297 22.76 18.12 10.39
CA LYS A 297 21.42 17.63 9.98
C LYS A 297 21.44 16.44 9.03
N GLN A 298 21.75 15.25 9.54
CA GLN A 298 22.03 14.06 8.72
C GLN A 298 21.01 12.93 8.83
N CYS A 299 20.02 13.05 9.71
CA CYS A 299 19.02 12.01 9.93
C CYS A 299 17.63 12.46 9.46
N MET A 300 16.98 11.57 8.71
CA MET A 300 15.69 11.82 8.11
C MET A 300 14.56 11.68 9.13
N VAL A 301 13.63 12.63 9.16
CA VAL A 301 12.50 12.64 10.07
C VAL A 301 11.19 12.87 9.31
N MET A 302 10.20 12.02 9.58
CA MET A 302 8.83 12.21 9.12
C MET A 302 8.11 13.16 10.08
N LEU A 303 7.45 14.15 9.51
CA LEU A 303 6.74 15.19 10.22
C LEU A 303 5.33 14.75 10.57
N GLY A 304 4.90 15.12 11.78
CA GLY A 304 3.60 14.77 12.34
C GLY A 304 2.98 15.95 13.09
N ASP A 305 2.79 17.10 12.44
CA ASP A 305 2.33 18.37 13.03
C ASP A 305 1.00 18.91 12.48
N VAL A 306 0.20 18.05 11.83
CA VAL A 306 -1.11 18.30 11.19
C VAL A 306 -0.96 19.01 9.86
N ARG A 307 -0.09 20.02 9.81
CA ARG A 307 0.12 20.84 8.61
C ARG A 307 1.01 20.14 7.59
N ASN A 308 2.00 19.39 8.06
CA ASN A 308 3.03 18.76 7.27
C ASN A 308 3.06 17.23 7.47
N ASP A 309 1.97 16.64 7.93
CA ASP A 309 1.91 15.20 8.21
C ASP A 309 2.40 14.38 6.99
N GLY A 310 3.33 13.45 7.24
CA GLY A 310 3.90 12.56 6.21
C GLY A 310 5.02 13.18 5.38
N LYS A 311 5.20 14.50 5.43
CA LYS A 311 6.38 15.14 4.81
C LYS A 311 7.64 14.82 5.58
N VAL A 312 8.76 15.04 4.93
CA VAL A 312 10.07 14.65 5.44
C VAL A 312 11.03 15.83 5.45
N ASP A 313 11.80 15.92 6.54
CA ASP A 313 12.88 16.88 6.70
C ASP A 313 14.11 16.19 7.33
N PHE A 314 15.16 16.97 7.59
CA PHE A 314 16.39 16.50 8.19
C PHE A 314 16.68 17.21 9.50
N VAL A 315 17.15 16.43 10.47
CA VAL A 315 17.57 16.90 11.78
C VAL A 315 18.93 16.33 12.14
N GLU A 316 19.52 16.85 13.21
CA GLU A 316 20.65 16.18 13.84
C GLU A 316 20.28 14.76 14.28
N CYS A 317 21.27 13.88 14.33
CA CYS A 317 21.01 12.48 14.64
C CYS A 317 20.93 12.22 16.15
N GLU A 318 21.66 12.97 16.96
CA GLU A 318 21.83 12.62 18.38
C GLU A 318 21.10 13.57 19.35
N SER A 319 21.12 14.87 19.10
CA SER A 319 20.57 15.89 20.01
C SER A 319 20.14 17.17 19.28
N ASP A 320 19.80 18.21 20.05
CA ASP A 320 19.56 19.58 19.56
C ASP A 320 18.50 19.69 18.46
N PHE A 321 17.46 18.87 18.60
CA PHE A 321 16.36 18.82 17.64
C PHE A 321 15.55 20.12 17.66
N PRO A 322 15.17 20.65 16.48
CA PRO A 322 14.30 21.82 16.39
C PRO A 322 12.87 21.55 16.88
N PHE A 323 12.50 20.28 17.05
CA PHE A 323 11.20 19.82 17.51
C PHE A 323 11.31 18.43 18.17
N PRO A 324 10.33 18.04 19.02
CA PRO A 324 10.42 16.81 19.80
C PRO A 324 10.30 15.54 18.95
N ILE A 325 11.31 14.67 18.97
CA ILE A 325 11.28 13.40 18.24
C ILE A 325 10.86 12.27 19.17
N TRP A 326 9.76 11.59 18.87
CA TRP A 326 9.11 10.64 19.78
C TRP A 326 9.43 9.18 19.49
N GLY A 327 9.92 8.89 18.29
CA GLY A 327 10.03 7.51 17.83
C GLY A 327 10.71 7.35 16.48
N VAL A 328 10.41 6.22 15.85
CA VAL A 328 10.97 5.79 14.57
C VAL A 328 9.97 4.92 13.82
N ILE A 329 10.08 4.89 12.51
CA ILE A 329 9.35 3.96 11.66
C ILE A 329 10.04 2.59 11.74
N CYS A 330 9.29 1.57 12.14
CA CYS A 330 9.75 0.21 12.28
C CYS A 330 9.06 -0.68 11.24
N GLY A 331 9.73 -1.76 10.83
CA GLY A 331 9.14 -2.74 9.93
C GLY A 331 9.80 -4.10 9.95
N HIS A 332 9.16 -5.06 9.30
CA HIS A 332 9.64 -6.42 9.12
C HIS A 332 9.00 -7.07 7.89
N GLU A 333 9.61 -8.13 7.37
CA GLU A 333 9.03 -8.95 6.30
C GLU A 333 7.74 -9.63 6.79
N ALA A 334 6.73 -9.67 5.93
CA ALA A 334 5.46 -10.31 6.24
C ALA A 334 5.63 -11.83 6.46
N PHE A 335 4.83 -12.38 7.38
CA PHE A 335 4.80 -13.84 7.62
C PHE A 335 4.25 -14.59 6.40
N SER A 336 4.80 -15.78 6.15
CA SER A 336 4.39 -16.68 5.07
C SER A 336 3.07 -17.40 5.34
#